data_AF-A0A067LDS6-F1
#
_entry.id   AF-A0A067LDS6-F1
#
_cell.length_a   1.000
_cell.length_b   1.000
_cell.length_c   1.000
_cell.angle_alpha   90.00
_cell.angle_beta   90.00
_cell.angle_gamma   90.00
#
_symmetry.space_group_name_H-M   'P 1'
#
loop_
_entity.id
_entity.type
_entity.pdbx_description
1 polymer ?
#
loop_
_entity_poly.entity_id
_entity_poly.type
_entity_poly.pdbx_seq_one_letter_code
_entity_poly.pdbx_strand_id
1 'polypeptide(L)'
;MQGHAYNTFPKMGETWIPDDIFELKPLIRNFFENTSTVQLNHRILATTTLMSIGALWWFTRKLDIHPAVRSLIGSTFGMAALQVTLGVSTLLSYVPVSLGTAHQAGALTLMTLMILLIHTVRKPSISLLKSLPQVVKTV
;
A
#
# COMPACT_ATOMS: atom_id res chain seq x y z
N MET A 1 10.89 22.56 -6.94
CA MET A 1 11.50 21.30 -6.44
C MET A 1 10.65 20.79 -5.28
N GLN A 2 9.59 20.03 -5.56
CA GLN A 2 8.55 19.62 -4.59
C GLN A 2 8.97 18.45 -3.66
N GLY A 3 10.24 18.00 -3.75
CA GLY A 3 10.77 16.86 -2.98
C GLY A 3 11.75 17.23 -1.86
N HIS A 4 12.03 18.51 -1.62
CA HIS A 4 13.00 18.95 -0.60
C HIS A 4 12.38 19.62 0.63
N ALA A 5 11.05 19.84 0.63
CA ALA A 5 10.35 20.29 1.83
C ALA A 5 10.09 19.09 2.76
N TYR A 6 10.25 19.26 4.07
CA TYR A 6 9.92 18.28 5.12
C TYR A 6 10.57 16.88 5.04
N ASN A 7 11.88 16.81 4.80
CA ASN A 7 12.68 15.56 4.81
C ASN A 7 12.95 14.95 6.21
N THR A 8 12.00 15.09 7.12
CA THR A 8 12.05 14.52 8.48
C THR A 8 10.95 13.49 8.64
N PHE A 9 11.13 12.54 9.56
CA PHE A 9 10.14 11.51 9.88
C PHE A 9 10.24 11.18 11.38
N PRO A 10 9.13 10.97 12.11
CA PRO A 10 7.73 10.91 11.64
C PRO A 10 7.07 12.29 11.46
N LYS A 11 7.59 13.32 12.13
CA LYS A 11 7.13 14.70 12.00
C LYS A 11 7.52 15.31 10.65
N MET A 12 6.86 16.40 10.28
CA MET A 12 7.16 17.25 9.14
C MET A 12 7.78 18.55 9.67
N GLY A 13 9.11 18.55 9.82
CA GLY A 13 9.85 19.60 10.52
C GLY A 13 9.60 19.50 12.03
N GLU A 14 9.25 20.62 12.65
CA GLU A 14 8.90 20.67 14.08
C GLU A 14 7.46 20.22 14.37
N THR A 15 6.61 20.23 13.33
CA THR A 15 5.16 19.99 13.41
C THR A 15 4.76 18.61 12.90
N TRP A 16 3.63 18.07 13.37
CA TRP A 16 3.04 16.84 12.82
C TRP A 16 2.21 17.12 11.56
N ILE A 17 1.47 18.22 11.59
CA ILE A 17 0.64 18.73 10.51
C ILE A 17 1.13 20.15 10.25
N PRO A 18 1.71 20.42 9.07
CA PRO A 18 2.09 21.78 8.70
C PRO A 18 0.87 22.71 8.61
N ASP A 19 1.03 23.98 8.98
CA ASP A 19 -0.08 24.96 8.93
C ASP A 19 -0.45 25.37 7.50
N ASP A 20 0.45 25.12 6.54
CA ASP A 20 0.30 25.53 5.14
C ASP A 20 -0.58 24.58 4.30
N ILE A 21 -1.11 23.48 4.86
CA ILE A 21 -1.83 22.43 4.10
C ILE A 21 -3.10 22.87 3.37
N PHE A 22 -3.64 24.06 3.66
CA PHE A 22 -4.84 24.59 2.99
C PHE A 22 -4.63 25.99 2.40
N GLU A 23 -3.38 26.41 2.21
CA GLU A 23 -3.05 27.76 1.74
C GLU A 23 -3.45 28.04 0.28
N LEU A 24 -3.39 27.04 -0.60
CA LEU A 24 -3.72 27.24 -2.01
C LEU A 24 -5.24 27.36 -2.22
N LYS A 25 -5.64 28.28 -3.11
CA LYS A 25 -7.03 28.43 -3.58
C LYS A 25 -7.12 28.11 -5.08
N PRO A 26 -8.18 27.42 -5.54
CA PRO A 26 -9.20 26.70 -4.76
C PRO A 26 -8.62 25.52 -3.96
N LEU A 27 -9.31 25.12 -2.88
CA LEU A 27 -8.83 24.11 -1.91
C LEU A 27 -8.36 22.80 -2.56
N ILE A 28 -8.97 22.40 -3.68
CA ILE A 28 -8.60 21.18 -4.42
C ILE A 28 -7.12 21.19 -4.87
N ARG A 29 -6.54 22.38 -5.13
CA ARG A 29 -5.14 22.50 -5.53
C ARG A 29 -4.19 22.06 -4.43
N ASN A 30 -4.58 22.15 -3.16
CA ASN A 30 -3.71 21.67 -2.07
C ASN A 30 -3.44 20.16 -2.18
N PHE A 31 -4.43 19.37 -2.60
CA PHE A 31 -4.25 17.92 -2.69
C PHE A 31 -3.24 17.46 -3.74
N PHE A 32 -2.89 18.31 -4.71
CA PHE A 32 -2.01 17.96 -5.82
C PHE A 32 -0.77 18.85 -5.96
N GLU A 33 -0.90 20.14 -5.62
CA GLU A 33 0.14 21.15 -5.84
C GLU A 33 0.81 21.60 -4.52
N ASN A 34 0.12 21.46 -3.39
CA ASN A 34 0.69 21.80 -2.09
C ASN A 34 1.54 20.63 -1.58
N THR A 35 2.86 20.87 -1.52
CA THR A 35 3.84 19.84 -1.17
C THR A 35 3.59 19.29 0.24
N SER A 36 3.23 20.13 1.19
CA SER A 36 2.94 19.77 2.59
C SER A 36 1.74 18.84 2.69
N THR A 37 0.69 19.15 1.94
CA THR A 37 -0.53 18.34 1.88
C THR A 37 -0.28 17.00 1.19
N VAL A 38 0.43 16.99 0.07
CA VAL A 38 0.78 15.76 -0.66
C VAL A 38 1.62 14.83 0.22
N GLN A 39 2.61 15.37 0.93
CA GLN A 39 3.44 14.57 1.83
C GLN A 39 2.68 14.06 3.06
N LEU A 40 1.84 14.88 3.68
CA LEU A 40 0.99 14.45 4.80
C LEU A 40 0.06 13.31 4.36
N ASN A 41 -0.63 13.47 3.24
CA ASN A 41 -1.51 12.45 2.67
C ASN A 41 -0.72 11.16 2.38
N HIS A 42 0.46 11.27 1.78
CA HIS A 42 1.30 10.11 1.51
C HIS A 42 1.71 9.37 2.79
N ARG A 43 2.09 10.08 3.87
CA ARG A 43 2.41 9.46 5.17
C ARG A 43 1.20 8.71 5.74
N ILE A 44 0.02 9.34 5.74
CA ILE A 44 -1.22 8.72 6.22
C ILE A 44 -1.54 7.47 5.41
N LEU A 45 -1.49 7.55 4.08
CA LEU A 45 -1.75 6.42 3.19
C LEU A 45 -0.74 5.28 3.40
N ALA A 46 0.55 5.59 3.54
CA ALA A 46 1.59 4.59 3.80
C ALA A 46 1.35 3.86 5.13
N THR A 47 1.07 4.59 6.22
CA THR A 47 0.82 4.01 7.54
C THR A 47 -0.47 3.19 7.56
N THR A 48 -1.57 3.73 7.04
CA THR A 48 -2.86 3.00 6.98
C THR A 48 -2.79 1.75 6.13
N THR A 49 -2.07 1.80 4.99
CA THR A 49 -1.85 0.62 4.13
C THR A 49 -1.05 -0.45 4.86
N LEU A 50 0.09 -0.10 5.48
CA LEU A 50 0.91 -1.05 6.22
C LEU A 50 0.14 -1.67 7.38
N MET A 51 -0.62 -0.87 8.13
CA MET A 51 -1.44 -1.35 9.23
C MET A 51 -2.56 -2.28 8.73
N SER A 52 -3.21 -1.96 7.61
CA SER A 52 -4.28 -2.78 7.04
C SER A 52 -3.75 -4.13 6.55
N ILE A 53 -2.63 -4.14 5.84
CA ILE A 53 -1.99 -5.38 5.36
C ILE A 53 -1.42 -6.18 6.56
N GLY A 54 -0.85 -5.50 7.55
CA GLY A 54 -0.37 -6.13 8.78
C GLY A 54 -1.50 -6.77 9.59
N ALA A 55 -2.65 -6.10 9.69
CA ALA A 55 -3.85 -6.64 10.32
C ALA A 55 -4.36 -7.87 9.54
N LEU A 56 -4.48 -7.78 8.21
CA LEU A 56 -4.85 -8.90 7.36
C LEU A 56 -3.92 -10.11 7.58
N TRP A 57 -2.61 -9.87 7.53
CA TRP A 57 -1.62 -10.91 7.80
C TRP A 57 -1.79 -11.50 9.19
N TRP A 58 -1.93 -10.67 10.23
CA TRP A 58 -2.06 -11.12 11.61
C TRP A 58 -3.30 -12.00 11.84
N PHE A 59 -4.47 -11.55 11.39
CA PHE A 59 -5.73 -12.27 11.58
C PHE A 59 -5.81 -13.56 10.77
N THR A 60 -5.19 -13.61 9.60
CA THR A 60 -5.20 -14.82 8.75
C THR A 60 -4.28 -15.93 9.26
N ARG A 61 -3.37 -15.67 10.20
CA ARG A 61 -2.48 -16.72 10.77
C ARG A 61 -3.21 -17.84 11.50
N LYS A 62 -4.41 -17.55 12.02
CA LYS A 62 -5.25 -18.51 12.75
C LYS A 62 -6.31 -19.18 11.87
N LEU A 63 -6.45 -18.75 10.62
CA LEU A 63 -7.42 -19.31 9.69
C LEU A 63 -6.82 -20.50 8.95
N ASP A 64 -7.66 -21.50 8.68
CA ASP A 64 -7.31 -22.59 7.78
C ASP A 64 -7.50 -22.13 6.33
N ILE A 65 -6.41 -21.61 5.75
CA ILE A 65 -6.36 -21.12 4.37
C ILE A 65 -5.32 -21.88 3.58
N HIS A 66 -5.55 -22.00 2.28
CA HIS A 66 -4.63 -22.68 1.38
C HIS A 66 -3.19 -22.13 1.54
N PRO A 67 -2.15 -22.98 1.64
CA PRO A 67 -0.78 -22.54 1.90
C PRO A 67 -0.26 -21.47 0.94
N ALA A 68 -0.65 -21.54 -0.35
CA ALA A 68 -0.29 -20.53 -1.33
C ALA A 68 -0.87 -19.13 -1.01
N VAL A 69 -2.11 -19.06 -0.51
CA VAL A 69 -2.75 -17.79 -0.10
C VAL A 69 -2.04 -17.23 1.12
N ARG A 70 -1.71 -18.09 2.10
CA ARG A 70 -0.95 -17.70 3.29
C ARG A 70 0.42 -17.13 2.93
N SER A 71 1.13 -17.77 2.00
CA SER A 71 2.41 -17.31 1.48
C SER A 71 2.25 -15.93 0.80
N LEU A 72 1.25 -15.78 -0.07
CA LEU A 72 0.98 -14.53 -0.78
C LEU A 72 0.64 -13.36 0.15
N ILE A 73 -0.15 -13.58 1.20
CA ILE A 73 -0.43 -12.57 2.23
C ILE A 73 0.88 -12.18 2.95
N GLY A 74 1.71 -13.16 3.31
CA GLY A 74 3.03 -12.93 3.90
C GLY A 74 3.97 -12.11 3.00
N SER A 75 4.07 -12.47 1.72
CA SER A 75 4.86 -11.73 0.73
C SER A 75 4.34 -10.30 0.54
N THR A 76 3.03 -10.10 0.53
CA THR A 76 2.43 -8.76 0.46
C THR A 76 2.82 -7.93 1.67
N PHE A 77 2.71 -8.49 2.89
CA PHE A 77 3.10 -7.79 4.11
C PHE A 77 4.59 -7.42 4.11
N GLY A 78 5.46 -8.36 3.73
CA GLY A 78 6.90 -8.11 3.58
C GLY A 78 7.19 -6.99 2.57
N MET A 79 6.55 -7.02 1.40
CA MET A 79 6.69 -5.97 0.38
C MET A 79 6.17 -4.62 0.87
N ALA A 80 5.06 -4.58 1.61
CA ALA A 80 4.53 -3.34 2.19
C ALA A 80 5.50 -2.72 3.21
N ALA A 81 6.11 -3.54 4.07
CA ALA A 81 7.12 -3.09 5.02
C ALA A 81 8.39 -2.58 4.31
N LEU A 82 8.84 -3.28 3.27
CA LEU A 82 9.94 -2.84 2.42
C LEU A 82 9.61 -1.50 1.75
N GLN A 83 8.40 -1.35 1.23
CA GLN A 83 7.95 -0.14 0.54
C GLN A 83 7.98 1.09 1.46
N VAL A 84 7.47 0.95 2.70
CA VAL A 84 7.53 2.02 3.70
C VAL A 84 8.97 2.36 4.05
N THR A 85 9.82 1.34 4.23
CA THR A 85 11.24 1.54 4.52
C THR A 85 11.95 2.30 3.40
N LEU A 86 11.73 1.90 2.14
CA LEU A 86 12.26 2.60 0.96
C LEU A 86 11.75 4.04 0.87
N GLY A 87 10.47 4.28 1.18
CA GLY A 87 9.88 5.61 1.16
C GLY A 87 10.51 6.55 2.19
N VAL A 88 10.67 6.07 3.43
CA VAL A 88 11.35 6.81 4.50
C VAL A 88 12.82 7.05 4.15
N SER A 89 13.53 6.05 3.64
CA SER A 89 14.93 6.21 3.21
C SER A 89 15.08 7.22 2.06
N THR A 90 14.15 7.21 1.10
CA THR A 90 14.12 8.18 -0.01
C THR A 90 13.94 9.60 0.53
N LEU A 91 13.01 9.79 1.45
CA LEU A 91 12.74 11.07 2.10
C LEU A 91 13.96 11.59 2.88
N LEU A 92 14.53 10.76 3.76
CA LEU A 92 15.68 11.15 4.60
C LEU A 92 16.95 11.42 3.77
N SER A 93 17.06 10.80 2.60
CA SER A 93 18.20 10.97 1.69
C SER A 93 18.00 12.09 0.67
N TYR A 94 16.99 12.96 0.85
CA TYR A 94 16.69 14.08 -0.05
C TYR A 94 16.31 13.64 -1.48
N VAL A 95 15.60 12.52 -1.60
CA VAL A 95 15.01 11.99 -2.84
C VAL A 95 16.07 11.71 -3.93
N PRO A 96 17.07 10.85 -3.66
CA PRO A 96 18.02 10.45 -4.69
C PRO A 96 17.30 9.60 -5.73
N VAL A 97 17.62 9.81 -7.01
CA VAL A 97 16.91 9.18 -8.14
C VAL A 97 16.87 7.66 -8.01
N SER A 98 17.95 7.02 -7.56
CA SER A 98 18.03 5.56 -7.38
C SER A 98 17.06 5.02 -6.33
N LEU A 99 16.94 5.67 -5.17
CA LEU A 99 15.96 5.25 -4.15
C LEU A 99 14.54 5.58 -4.58
N GLY A 100 14.35 6.74 -5.22
CA GLY A 100 13.05 7.13 -5.77
C GLY A 100 12.53 6.13 -6.80
N THR A 101 13.36 5.70 -7.76
CA THR A 101 12.98 4.70 -8.76
C THR A 101 12.77 3.32 -8.14
N ALA A 102 13.62 2.91 -7.18
CA ALA A 102 13.42 1.68 -6.43
C ALA A 102 12.09 1.68 -5.66
N HIS A 103 11.73 2.79 -5.02
CA HIS A 103 10.45 2.96 -4.34
C HIS A 103 9.28 2.87 -5.32
N GLN A 104 9.36 3.49 -6.51
CA GLN A 104 8.30 3.39 -7.53
C GLN A 104 8.13 1.95 -8.05
N ALA A 105 9.24 1.25 -8.33
CA ALA A 105 9.19 -0.16 -8.72
C ALA A 105 8.60 -1.06 -7.62
N GLY A 106 8.93 -0.77 -6.35
CA GLY A 106 8.33 -1.43 -5.21
C GLY A 106 6.82 -1.20 -5.09
N ALA A 107 6.33 0.02 -5.39
CA ALA A 107 4.90 0.32 -5.40
C ALA A 107 4.15 -0.53 -6.43
N LEU A 108 4.71 -0.67 -7.64
CA LEU A 108 4.13 -1.52 -8.68
C LEU A 108 4.11 -3.00 -8.29
N THR A 109 5.18 -3.47 -7.63
CA THR A 109 5.27 -4.84 -7.11
C THR A 109 4.20 -5.08 -6.05
N LEU A 110 4.05 -4.18 -5.09
CA LEU A 110 3.02 -4.25 -4.05
C LEU A 110 1.61 -4.26 -4.65
N MET A 111 1.35 -3.37 -5.63
CA MET A 111 0.08 -3.31 -6.36
C MET A 111 -0.23 -4.66 -7.02
N THR A 112 0.76 -5.25 -7.69
CA THR A 112 0.62 -6.55 -8.37
C THR A 112 0.29 -7.68 -7.40
N LEU A 113 0.98 -7.74 -6.25
CA LEU A 113 0.68 -8.71 -5.19
C LEU A 113 -0.74 -8.55 -4.65
N MET A 114 -1.23 -7.31 -4.51
CA MET A 114 -2.60 -7.05 -4.06
C MET A 114 -3.65 -7.45 -5.08
N ILE A 115 -3.44 -7.15 -6.36
CA ILE A 115 -4.31 -7.61 -7.44
C ILE A 115 -4.35 -9.15 -7.45
N LEU A 116 -3.20 -9.81 -7.36
CA LEU A 116 -3.11 -11.27 -7.32
C LEU A 116 -3.87 -11.86 -6.11
N LEU A 117 -3.71 -11.25 -4.93
CA LEU A 117 -4.39 -11.68 -3.72
C LEU A 117 -5.92 -11.58 -3.88
N ILE A 118 -6.42 -10.43 -4.37
CA ILE A 118 -7.84 -10.22 -4.63
C ILE A 118 -8.40 -11.28 -5.58
N HIS A 119 -7.66 -11.63 -6.65
CA HIS A 119 -8.09 -12.65 -7.59
C HIS A 119 -8.09 -14.05 -6.99
N THR A 120 -7.10 -14.38 -6.16
CA THR A 120 -6.96 -15.72 -5.57
C THR A 120 -8.01 -15.99 -4.49
N VAL A 121 -8.40 -14.96 -3.74
CA VAL A 121 -9.45 -15.10 -2.70
C VAL A 121 -10.87 -14.91 -3.24
N ARG A 122 -11.01 -14.55 -4.53
CA ARG A 122 -12.32 -14.35 -5.15
C ARG A 122 -13.04 -15.70 -5.28
N LYS A 123 -14.22 -15.79 -4.68
CA LYS A 123 -15.07 -16.99 -4.82
C LYS A 123 -15.52 -17.13 -6.29
N PRO A 124 -15.56 -18.35 -6.84
CA PRO A 124 -16.13 -18.58 -8.17
C PRO A 124 -17.60 -18.15 -8.20
N SER A 125 -18.04 -17.60 -9.34
CA SER A 125 -19.42 -17.15 -9.52
C SER A 125 -20.39 -18.31 -9.32
N ILE A 126 -21.47 -18.07 -8.56
CA ILE A 126 -22.54 -19.06 -8.34
C ILE A 126 -23.14 -19.49 -9.69
N SER A 127 -23.22 -18.58 -10.68
CA SER A 127 -23.69 -18.91 -12.03
C SER A 127 -22.75 -19.90 -12.74
N LEU A 128 -21.44 -19.74 -12.55
CA LEU A 128 -20.43 -20.65 -13.11
C LEU A 128 -20.55 -22.03 -12.45
N LEU A 129 -20.64 -22.07 -11.11
CA LEU A 129 -20.83 -23.31 -10.36
C LEU A 129 -22.11 -24.06 -10.77
N LYS A 130 -23.20 -23.34 -11.05
CA LYS A 130 -24.46 -23.91 -11.55
C LYS A 130 -24.36 -24.42 -12.99
N SER A 131 -23.47 -23.86 -13.81
CA SER A 131 -23.24 -24.29 -15.19
C SER A 131 -22.29 -25.49 -15.32
N LEU A 132 -21.57 -25.85 -14.25
CA LEU A 132 -20.71 -27.03 -14.27
C LEU A 132 -21.59 -28.28 -14.34
N PRO A 133 -21.33 -29.20 -15.30
CA PRO A 133 -22.02 -30.48 -15.30
C PRO A 133 -21.77 -31.16 -13.95
N GLN A 134 -22.83 -31.71 -13.36
CA GLN A 134 -22.71 -32.56 -12.17
C GLN A 134 -21.84 -33.74 -12.58
N VAL A 135 -20.54 -33.67 -12.29
CA VAL A 135 -19.67 -34.83 -12.39
C VAL A 135 -20.26 -35.84 -11.41
N VAL A 136 -20.91 -36.85 -11.99
CA VAL A 136 -21.61 -37.92 -11.29
C VAL A 136 -20.67 -38.43 -10.21
N LYS A 137 -21.10 -38.32 -8.96
CA LYS A 137 -20.47 -39.06 -7.86
C LYS A 137 -20.73 -40.53 -8.13
N THR A 138 -19.82 -41.20 -8.83
CA THR A 138 -19.77 -42.65 -8.86
C THR A 138 -19.23 -43.12 -7.52
N VAL A 139 -20.15 -43.55 -6.66
CA VAL A 139 -19.91 -44.53 -5.60
C VAL A 139 -20.78 -45.73 -5.94
#